data_AF-A0A0F3PAE3-F1
#
_entry.id   AF-A0A0F3PAE3-F1
#
_cell.length_a   1.000
_cell.length_b   1.000
_cell.length_c   1.000
_cell.angle_alpha   90.00
_cell.angle_beta   90.00
_cell.angle_gamma   90.00
#
_symmetry.space_group_name_H-M   'P 1'
#
loop_
_entity.id
_entity.type
_entity.pdbx_description
1 polymer ?
#
loop_
_entity_poly.entity_id
_entity_poly.type
_entity_poly.pdbx_seq_one_letter_code
_entity_poly.pdbx_strand_id
1 'polypeptide(L)'
;MPVILLNFTQSALDKIKVPTKEEKIIQFRDTKERNLLLVISYTGFRRFYLVINIGGRYYKIKIGTSPDLTVKEARKKVMKLKKDIANGINPMDERRKINKERREKRNKRLGLQTELTFGQVHGKYAEYSRIYHPKSWKKTYLTVKSYTVPFYHKDISKLP
;
A
#
# COMPACT_ATOMS: atom_id res chain seq x y z
N MET A 1 21.40 7.62 3.46
CA MET A 1 21.34 7.47 4.92
C MET A 1 22.23 6.32 5.34
N PRO A 2 23.13 6.54 6.32
CA PRO A 2 24.02 5.51 6.80
C PRO A 2 23.23 4.37 7.46
N VAL A 3 23.73 3.15 7.31
CA VAL A 3 23.25 1.98 8.05
C VAL A 3 24.26 1.71 9.14
N ILE A 4 23.81 1.76 10.40
CA ILE A 4 24.66 1.58 11.57
C ILE A 4 24.73 0.07 11.90
N LEU A 5 25.93 -0.46 12.09
CA LEU A 5 26.11 -1.85 12.54
C LEU A 5 25.88 -1.94 14.04
N LEU A 6 25.04 -2.87 14.49
CA LEU A 6 24.71 -3.07 15.89
C LEU A 6 24.46 -4.56 16.16
N ASN A 7 24.97 -5.10 17.26
CA ASN A 7 24.58 -6.44 17.70
C ASN A 7 23.18 -6.38 18.31
N PHE A 8 22.20 -7.00 17.66
CA PHE A 8 20.83 -6.91 18.15
C PHE A 8 20.69 -7.76 19.42
N THR A 9 20.46 -7.07 20.53
CA THR A 9 19.98 -7.60 21.81
C THR A 9 18.78 -6.76 22.23
N GLN A 10 17.85 -7.32 23.00
CA GLN A 10 16.66 -6.57 23.42
C GLN A 10 17.05 -5.28 24.15
N SER A 11 17.97 -5.38 25.11
CA SER A 11 18.53 -4.23 25.82
C SER A 11 19.17 -3.18 24.89
N ALA A 12 19.91 -3.61 23.85
CA ALA A 12 20.51 -2.67 22.91
C ALA A 12 19.43 -1.93 22.10
N LEU A 13 18.36 -2.62 21.68
CA LEU A 13 17.27 -2.00 20.93
C LEU A 13 16.44 -1.04 21.78
N ASP A 14 16.24 -1.37 23.07
CA ASP A 14 15.49 -0.53 23.99
C ASP A 14 16.20 0.81 24.26
N LYS A 15 17.54 0.80 24.28
CA LYS A 15 18.38 2.01 24.43
C LYS A 15 18.39 2.94 23.22
N ILE A 16 17.88 2.51 22.06
CA ILE A 16 17.89 3.34 20.85
C ILE A 16 16.86 4.46 20.98
N LYS A 17 17.34 5.71 20.90
CA LYS A 17 16.49 6.91 20.83
C LYS A 17 15.77 6.97 19.47
N VAL A 18 14.53 7.47 19.51
CA VAL A 18 13.74 7.71 18.30
C VAL A 18 14.37 8.87 17.51
N PRO A 19 14.47 8.79 16.17
CA PRO A 19 15.01 9.88 15.37
C PRO A 19 14.18 11.16 15.47
N THR A 20 14.82 12.29 15.22
CA THR A 20 14.12 13.58 15.12
C THR A 20 13.27 13.65 13.84
N LYS A 21 12.36 14.63 13.76
CA LYS A 21 11.54 14.87 12.56
C LYS A 21 12.40 15.18 11.32
N GLU A 22 13.56 15.81 11.53
CA GLU A 22 14.52 16.14 10.47
C GLU A 22 15.20 14.88 9.94
N GLU A 23 15.62 13.99 10.85
CA GLU A 23 16.25 12.71 10.50
C GLU A 23 15.28 11.75 9.80
N LYS A 24 13.97 11.81 10.08
CA LYS A 24 12.89 10.97 9.53
C LYS A 24 13.00 9.46 9.86
N ILE A 25 14.13 8.82 9.57
CA ILE A 25 14.40 7.39 9.80
C ILE A 25 15.86 7.14 10.18
N ILE A 26 16.10 6.13 11.03
CA ILE A 26 17.42 5.56 11.30
C ILE A 26 17.39 4.06 10.99
N GLN A 27 18.50 3.54 10.45
CA GLN A 27 18.63 2.15 10.03
C GLN A 27 19.79 1.48 10.78
N PHE A 28 19.50 0.36 11.44
CA PHE A 28 20.48 -0.50 12.09
C PHE A 28 20.52 -1.85 11.40
N ARG A 29 21.71 -2.44 11.24
CA ARG A 29 21.89 -3.78 10.71
C ARG A 29 22.49 -4.67 11.78
N ASP A 30 21.93 -5.87 11.91
CA ASP A 30 22.40 -6.84 12.88
C ASP A 30 23.79 -7.35 12.50
N THR A 31 24.70 -7.42 13.47
CA THR A 31 26.04 -7.97 13.25
C THR A 31 26.03 -9.50 13.17
N LYS A 32 25.06 -10.17 13.82
CA LYS A 32 24.93 -11.64 13.78
C LYS A 32 24.23 -12.12 12.51
N GLU A 33 23.08 -11.55 12.15
CA GLU A 33 22.39 -11.83 10.90
C GLU A 33 22.48 -10.64 9.95
N ARG A 34 23.46 -10.63 9.05
CA ARG A 34 23.78 -9.48 8.17
C ARG A 34 22.60 -9.02 7.29
N ASN A 35 21.66 -9.91 7.01
CA ASN A 35 20.46 -9.61 6.22
C ASN A 35 19.30 -9.05 7.05
N LEU A 36 19.43 -8.98 8.38
CA LEU A 36 18.43 -8.41 9.28
C LEU A 36 18.69 -6.91 9.48
N LEU A 37 17.70 -6.10 9.13
CA LEU A 37 17.71 -4.66 9.27
C LEU A 37 16.57 -4.20 10.19
N LEU A 38 16.87 -3.34 11.15
CA LEU A 38 15.88 -2.61 11.93
C LEU A 38 15.78 -1.19 11.39
N VAL A 39 14.57 -0.75 11.09
CA VAL A 39 14.27 0.63 10.70
C VAL A 39 13.39 1.26 11.76
N ILE A 40 13.79 2.42 12.25
CA ILE A 40 13.05 3.21 13.23
C ILE A 40 12.64 4.52 12.57
N SER A 41 11.33 4.82 12.54
CA SER A 41 10.83 6.12 12.06
C SER A 41 10.79 7.15 13.18
N TYR A 42 10.73 8.43 12.82
CA TYR A 42 10.60 9.55 13.76
C TYR A 42 9.34 9.46 14.63
N THR A 43 8.32 8.73 14.16
CA THR A 43 7.10 8.43 14.93
C THR A 43 7.30 7.31 15.97
N GLY A 44 8.49 6.71 16.06
CA GLY A 44 8.79 5.62 16.97
C GLY A 44 8.48 4.21 16.45
N PHE A 45 7.96 4.04 15.22
CA PHE A 45 7.71 2.70 14.70
C PHE A 45 9.03 1.96 14.42
N ARG A 46 9.16 0.78 15.04
CA ARG A 46 10.32 -0.10 14.91
C ARG A 46 9.95 -1.31 14.04
N ARG A 47 10.60 -1.47 12.90
CA ARG A 47 10.26 -2.51 11.92
C ARG A 47 11.49 -3.32 11.52
N PHE A 48 11.36 -4.64 11.59
CA PHE A 48 12.37 -5.56 11.09
C PHE A 48 12.14 -5.87 9.62
N TYR A 49 13.23 -5.86 8.86
CA TYR A 49 13.27 -6.16 7.45
C TYR A 49 14.34 -7.21 7.15
N LEU A 50 14.00 -8.11 6.24
CA LEU A 50 14.95 -8.93 5.51
C LEU A 50 15.45 -8.11 4.33
N VAL A 51 16.75 -8.03 4.20
CA VAL A 51 17.42 -7.31 3.12
C VAL A 51 18.23 -8.30 2.31
N ILE A 52 17.82 -8.52 1.05
CA ILE A 52 18.35 -9.59 0.22
C ILE A 52 18.33 -9.21 -1.26
N ASN A 53 19.28 -9.74 -2.03
CA ASN A 53 19.26 -9.67 -3.49
C ASN A 53 18.61 -10.96 -4.03
N ILE A 54 17.57 -10.81 -4.86
CA ILE A 54 16.90 -11.92 -5.52
C ILE A 54 16.91 -11.62 -7.02
N GLY A 55 17.62 -12.42 -7.81
CA GLY A 55 17.68 -12.27 -9.27
C GLY A 55 18.21 -10.89 -9.72
N GLY A 56 19.26 -10.38 -9.08
CA GLY A 56 19.88 -9.09 -9.40
C GLY A 56 19.15 -7.86 -8.82
N ARG A 57 17.98 -8.04 -8.19
CA ARG A 57 17.21 -6.94 -7.58
C ARG A 57 17.30 -6.98 -6.07
N TYR A 58 17.58 -5.82 -5.48
CA TYR A 58 17.65 -5.66 -4.03
C TYR A 58 16.25 -5.44 -3.44
N TYR A 59 15.89 -6.25 -2.46
CA TYR A 59 14.60 -6.21 -1.79
C TYR A 59 14.73 -5.93 -0.30
N LYS A 60 13.80 -5.13 0.22
CA LYS A 60 13.52 -4.97 1.65
C LYS A 60 12.15 -5.58 1.96
N ILE A 61 12.15 -6.76 2.57
CA ILE A 61 10.94 -7.52 2.90
C ILE A 61 10.64 -7.32 4.38
N LYS A 62 9.47 -6.75 4.71
CA LYS A 62 9.06 -6.55 6.11
C LYS A 62 8.80 -7.91 6.77
N ILE A 63 9.44 -8.16 7.90
CA ILE A 63 9.30 -9.40 8.69
C ILE A 63 8.33 -9.19 9.86
N GLY A 64 8.35 -8.01 10.46
CA GLY A 64 7.50 -7.69 11.61
C GLY A 64 7.84 -6.34 12.25
N THR A 65 7.18 -6.08 13.37
CA THR A 65 7.32 -4.88 14.20
C THR A 65 7.85 -5.27 15.59
N SER A 66 8.62 -4.39 16.22
CA SER A 66 8.97 -4.49 17.63
C SER A 66 8.00 -3.61 18.43
N PRO A 67 7.51 -4.04 19.62
CA PRO A 67 7.97 -5.18 20.42
C PRO A 67 7.36 -6.54 20.08
N ASP A 68 6.34 -6.60 19.22
CA ASP A 68 5.59 -7.84 18.91
C ASP A 68 6.49 -8.99 18.42
N LEU A 69 7.57 -8.66 17.72
CA LEU A 69 8.56 -9.59 17.23
C LEU A 69 9.87 -9.39 17.98
N THR A 70 10.31 -10.43 18.69
CA THR A 70 11.61 -10.41 19.37
C THR A 70 12.76 -10.53 18.38
N VAL A 71 13.97 -10.12 18.78
CA VAL A 71 15.19 -10.27 17.95
C VAL A 71 15.45 -11.74 17.57
N LYS A 72 15.23 -12.67 18.50
CA LYS A 72 15.46 -14.11 18.28
C LYS A 72 14.50 -14.64 17.22
N GLU A 73 13.23 -14.27 17.29
CA GLU A 73 12.23 -14.66 16.29
C GLU A 73 12.48 -13.97 14.94
N ALA A 74 12.89 -12.71 14.94
CA ALA A 74 13.26 -12.00 13.72
C ALA A 74 14.40 -12.71 12.98
N ARG A 75 15.46 -13.14 13.68
CA ARG A 75 16.55 -13.95 13.11
C ARG A 75 16.05 -15.28 12.56
N LYS A 76 15.22 -16.01 13.31
CA LYS A 76 14.61 -17.28 12.84
C LYS A 76 13.78 -17.07 11.56
N LYS A 77 12.97 -16.02 11.50
CA LYS A 77 12.16 -15.68 10.31
C LYS A 77 13.05 -15.32 9.11
N VAL A 78 14.13 -14.56 9.32
CA VAL A 78 15.13 -14.28 8.26
C VAL A 78 15.70 -15.59 7.71
N MET A 79 16.17 -16.48 8.58
CA MET A 79 16.75 -17.75 8.14
C MET A 79 15.75 -18.61 7.35
N LYS A 80 14.50 -18.70 7.83
CA LYS A 80 13.44 -19.42 7.13
C LYS A 80 13.19 -18.83 5.73
N LEU A 81 13.00 -17.52 5.63
CA LEU A 81 12.77 -16.84 4.34
C LEU A 81 13.97 -16.99 3.40
N LYS A 82 15.21 -16.95 3.90
CA LYS A 82 16.40 -17.19 3.08
C LYS A 82 16.40 -18.62 2.53
N LYS A 83 16.04 -19.61 3.34
CA LYS A 83 15.90 -21.01 2.90
C LYS A 83 14.81 -21.17 1.85
N ASP A 84 13.65 -20.54 2.05
CA ASP A 84 12.55 -20.58 1.09
C ASP A 84 12.96 -19.96 -0.26
N ILE A 85 13.66 -18.81 -0.23
CA ILE A 85 14.21 -18.16 -1.44
C ILE A 85 15.24 -19.05 -2.14
N ALA A 86 16.12 -19.71 -1.38
CA ALA A 86 17.10 -20.65 -1.93
C ALA A 86 16.43 -21.86 -2.60
N ASN A 87 15.28 -22.30 -2.07
CA ASN A 87 14.44 -23.34 -2.66
C ASN A 87 13.57 -22.84 -3.84
N GLY A 88 13.75 -21.60 -4.29
CA GLY A 88 12.99 -21.01 -5.41
C GLY A 88 11.64 -20.40 -5.02
N ILE A 89 11.25 -20.42 -3.75
CA ILE A 89 10.01 -19.81 -3.28
C ILE A 89 10.26 -18.31 -3.08
N ASN A 90 9.84 -17.50 -4.05
CA ASN A 90 10.04 -16.05 -3.98
C ASN A 90 8.87 -15.35 -3.25
N PRO A 91 9.11 -14.75 -2.06
CA PRO A 91 8.06 -14.05 -1.30
C PRO A 91 7.50 -12.82 -2.03
N MET A 92 8.15 -12.37 -3.11
CA MET A 92 7.65 -11.28 -3.94
C MET A 92 6.59 -11.72 -4.93
N ASP A 93 6.43 -13.01 -5.22
CA ASP A 93 5.49 -13.48 -6.23
C ASP A 93 4.04 -13.36 -5.76
N GLU A 94 3.75 -13.65 -4.49
CA GLU A 94 2.43 -13.35 -3.91
C GLU A 94 2.10 -11.86 -3.99
N ARG A 95 3.08 -11.00 -3.65
CA ARG A 95 2.92 -9.54 -3.76
C ARG A 95 2.66 -9.10 -5.20
N ARG A 96 3.34 -9.71 -6.18
CA ARG A 96 3.13 -9.44 -7.60
C ARG A 96 1.74 -9.85 -8.04
N LYS A 97 1.25 -11.02 -7.61
CA LYS A 97 -0.11 -11.49 -7.90
C LYS A 97 -1.16 -10.51 -7.36
N ILE A 98 -1.06 -10.14 -6.07
CA ILE A 98 -1.98 -9.18 -5.45
C ILE A 98 -1.95 -7.82 -6.17
N ASN A 99 -0.77 -7.33 -6.52
CA ASN A 99 -0.64 -6.05 -7.23
C ASN A 99 -1.19 -6.13 -8.67
N LYS A 100 -1.02 -7.25 -9.36
CA LYS A 100 -1.60 -7.50 -10.69
C LYS A 100 -3.13 -7.49 -10.60
N GLU A 101 -3.70 -8.23 -9.67
CA GLU A 101 -5.16 -8.24 -9.43
C GLU A 101 -5.70 -6.84 -9.09
N ARG A 102 -4.98 -6.07 -8.25
CA ARG A 102 -5.35 -4.68 -7.94
C ARG A 102 -5.30 -3.79 -9.18
N ARG A 103 -4.28 -3.95 -10.02
CA ARG A 103 -4.15 -3.20 -11.28
C ARG A 103 -5.26 -3.55 -12.26
N GLU A 104 -5.58 -4.83 -12.41
CA GLU A 104 -6.68 -5.30 -13.25
C GLU A 104 -8.02 -4.76 -12.77
N LYS A 105 -8.30 -4.83 -11.46
CA LYS A 105 -9.51 -4.23 -10.87
C LYS A 105 -9.57 -2.72 -11.10
N ARG A 106 -8.44 -2.01 -10.94
CA ARG A 106 -8.37 -0.56 -11.21
C ARG A 106 -8.63 -0.27 -12.68
N ASN A 107 -7.98 -0.98 -13.59
CA ASN A 107 -8.16 -0.81 -15.03
C ASN A 107 -9.60 -1.12 -15.46
N LYS A 108 -10.21 -2.18 -14.93
CA LYS A 108 -11.63 -2.49 -15.19
C LYS A 108 -12.56 -1.39 -14.69
N ARG A 109 -12.31 -0.84 -13.49
CA ARG A 109 -13.05 0.31 -12.96
C ARG A 109 -12.89 1.56 -13.82
N LEU A 110 -11.67 1.85 -14.26
CA LEU A 110 -11.39 2.99 -15.13
C LEU A 110 -12.06 2.83 -16.50
N GLY A 111 -11.97 1.65 -17.11
CA GLY A 111 -12.67 1.29 -18.35
C GLY A 111 -14.18 1.47 -18.23
N LEU A 112 -14.78 0.91 -17.17
CA LEU A 112 -16.19 1.13 -16.84
C LEU A 112 -16.51 2.61 -16.67
N GLN A 113 -15.63 3.38 -16.04
CA GLN A 113 -15.85 4.81 -15.82
C GLN A 113 -15.76 5.64 -17.11
N THR A 114 -14.88 5.24 -18.05
CA THR A 114 -14.77 5.85 -19.39
C THR A 114 -15.93 5.47 -20.32
N GLU A 115 -16.57 4.33 -20.08
CA GLU A 115 -17.76 3.82 -20.81
C GLU A 115 -19.08 4.19 -20.14
N LEU A 116 -19.06 4.90 -19.00
CA LEU A 116 -20.30 5.37 -18.39
C LEU A 116 -20.96 6.40 -19.32
N THR A 117 -22.24 6.18 -19.62
CA THR A 117 -23.01 7.18 -20.33
C THR A 117 -23.41 8.32 -19.40
N PHE A 118 -23.69 9.50 -19.97
CA PHE A 118 -24.18 10.65 -19.19
C PHE A 118 -25.39 10.29 -18.33
N GLY A 119 -26.33 9.50 -18.87
CA GLY A 119 -27.53 9.06 -18.16
C GLY A 119 -27.23 8.18 -16.94
N GLN A 120 -26.22 7.30 -17.02
CA GLN A 120 -25.80 6.45 -15.92
C GLN A 120 -25.16 7.25 -14.79
N VAL A 121 -24.34 8.26 -15.10
CA VAL A 121 -23.76 9.15 -14.07
C VAL A 121 -24.81 10.07 -13.47
N HIS A 122 -25.69 10.64 -14.28
CA HIS A 122 -26.77 11.47 -13.77
C HIS A 122 -27.69 10.67 -12.82
N GLY A 123 -27.97 9.39 -13.12
CA GLY A 123 -28.67 8.48 -12.19
C GLY A 123 -27.94 8.31 -10.86
N LYS A 124 -26.64 8.03 -10.86
CA LYS A 124 -25.82 7.92 -9.63
C LYS A 124 -25.78 9.22 -8.83
N TYR A 125 -25.67 10.36 -9.51
CA TYR A 125 -25.69 11.68 -8.87
C TYR A 125 -27.05 11.98 -8.23
N ALA A 126 -28.15 11.47 -8.80
CA ALA A 126 -29.48 11.59 -8.21
C ALA A 126 -29.60 10.83 -6.88
N GLU A 127 -28.98 9.65 -6.77
CA GLU A 127 -28.93 8.87 -5.52
C GLU A 127 -28.17 9.61 -4.41
N TYR A 128 -27.02 10.20 -4.73
CA TYR A 128 -26.29 11.08 -3.82
C TYR A 128 -27.15 12.30 -3.42
N SER A 129 -27.70 12.99 -4.41
CA SER A 129 -28.54 14.18 -4.19
C SER A 129 -29.80 13.90 -3.38
N ARG A 130 -30.35 12.68 -3.44
CA ARG A 130 -31.49 12.26 -2.60
C ARG A 130 -31.16 12.28 -1.11
N ILE A 131 -29.91 11.99 -0.74
CA ILE A 131 -29.44 11.96 0.65
C ILE A 131 -29.21 13.38 1.17
N TYR A 132 -28.53 14.22 0.39
CA TYR A 132 -28.11 15.56 0.84
C TYR A 132 -29.12 16.68 0.53
N HIS A 133 -29.99 16.48 -0.47
CA HIS A 133 -30.98 17.47 -0.92
C HIS A 133 -32.39 16.84 -1.07
N PRO A 134 -32.95 16.24 -0.01
CA PRO A 134 -34.16 15.41 -0.07
C PRO A 134 -35.41 16.14 -0.58
N LYS A 135 -35.48 17.47 -0.41
CA LYS A 135 -36.64 18.28 -0.81
C LYS A 135 -36.64 18.68 -2.29
N SER A 136 -35.48 18.82 -2.92
CA SER A 136 -35.34 19.38 -4.27
C SER A 136 -34.75 18.43 -5.31
N TRP A 137 -34.12 17.32 -4.89
CA TRP A 137 -33.39 16.41 -5.79
C TRP A 137 -34.25 15.90 -6.96
N LYS A 138 -35.54 15.60 -6.75
CA LYS A 138 -36.46 15.14 -7.80
C LYS A 138 -36.64 16.19 -8.90
N LYS A 139 -36.87 17.45 -8.50
CA LYS A 139 -37.04 18.57 -9.43
C LYS A 139 -35.76 18.77 -10.22
N THR A 140 -34.61 18.85 -9.54
CA THR A 140 -33.31 19.01 -10.18
C THR A 140 -33.00 17.87 -11.16
N TYR A 141 -33.28 16.63 -10.77
CA TYR A 141 -33.09 15.46 -11.64
C TYR A 141 -33.94 15.54 -12.92
N LEU A 142 -35.24 15.87 -12.79
CA LEU A 142 -36.12 15.99 -13.96
C LEU A 142 -35.69 17.13 -14.88
N THR A 143 -35.31 18.28 -14.32
CA THR A 143 -34.79 19.42 -15.08
C THR A 143 -33.53 19.04 -15.85
N VAL A 144 -32.53 18.47 -15.17
CA VAL A 144 -31.29 18.07 -15.85
C VAL A 144 -31.60 17.01 -16.91
N LYS A 145 -32.49 16.04 -16.63
CA LYS A 145 -32.92 15.02 -17.58
C LYS A 145 -33.53 15.64 -18.84
N SER A 146 -34.45 16.60 -18.72
CA SER A 146 -35.12 17.22 -19.87
C SER A 146 -34.17 17.97 -20.79
N TYR A 147 -33.18 18.69 -20.24
CA TYR A 147 -32.22 19.46 -21.03
C TYR A 147 -31.12 18.60 -21.67
N THR A 148 -30.87 17.40 -21.15
CA THR A 148 -29.73 16.58 -21.56
C THR A 148 -30.12 15.26 -22.22
N VAL A 149 -31.41 15.06 -22.55
CA VAL A 149 -31.92 13.84 -23.23
C VAL A 149 -31.04 13.41 -24.42
N PRO A 150 -30.59 14.30 -25.33
CA PRO A 150 -29.76 13.89 -26.47
C PRO A 150 -28.39 13.31 -26.09
N PHE A 151 -27.91 13.59 -24.88
CA PHE A 151 -26.60 13.16 -24.38
C PHE A 151 -26.69 11.93 -23.49
N TYR A 152 -27.89 11.49 -23.10
CA TYR A 152 -28.09 10.42 -22.11
C TYR A 152 -27.47 9.07 -22.48
N HIS A 153 -27.36 8.79 -23.77
CA HIS A 153 -26.76 7.56 -24.30
C HIS A 153 -25.29 7.74 -24.72
N LYS A 154 -24.73 8.95 -24.64
CA LYS A 154 -23.34 9.21 -25.01
C LYS A 154 -22.41 8.93 -23.84
N ASP A 155 -21.26 8.33 -24.14
CA ASP A 155 -20.16 8.18 -23.19
C ASP A 155 -19.71 9.55 -22.70
N ILE A 156 -19.49 9.68 -21.39
CA ILE A 156 -19.06 10.96 -20.79
C ILE A 156 -17.72 11.41 -21.34
N SER A 157 -16.85 10.46 -21.69
CA SER A 157 -15.55 10.71 -22.33
C SER A 157 -15.66 11.31 -23.74
N LYS A 158 -16.85 11.30 -24.35
CA LYS A 158 -17.12 11.78 -25.72
C LYS A 158 -18.10 12.95 -25.75
N LEU A 159 -18.44 13.52 -24.59
CA LEU A 159 -19.23 14.75 -24.54
C LEU A 159 -18.35 15.94 -25.01
N PRO A 160 -18.94 16.91 -25.73
CA PRO A 160 -18.24 18.09 -26.21
C PRO A 160 -17.78 19.01 -25.08
#